data_AF-A0A957QAX4-F1
#
_entry.id   AF-A0A957QAX4-F1
#
_cell.length_a   1.000
_cell.length_b   1.000
_cell.length_c   1.000
_cell.angle_alpha   90.00
_cell.angle_beta   90.00
_cell.angle_gamma   90.00
#
_symmetry.space_group_name_H-M   'P 1'
#
loop_
_entity.id
_entity.type
_entity.pdbx_description
1 polymer ?
#
loop_
_entity_poly.entity_id
_entity_poly.type
_entity_poly.pdbx_seq_one_letter_code
_entity_poly.pdbx_strand_id
1 'polypeptide(L)'
;MAEKGAMPAVVQRAPQRVQAAYRFAAANPDILAQIPCYCGCGPMGHESNYSCFWQKTGVVEEHALGCGICVDIAQDVMRGLEQGSSLADIRAQVDGDYSRFGPATDTPPVAQGEGW
;
A
#
# COMPACT_ATOMS: atom_id res chain seq x y z
N MET A 1 27.36 -14.52 -7.63
CA MET A 1 25.99 -14.98 -7.34
C MET A 1 25.07 -13.79 -7.53
N ALA A 2 24.24 -13.76 -8.58
CA ALA A 2 23.27 -12.69 -8.77
C ALA A 2 22.02 -13.04 -7.97
N GLU A 3 21.68 -12.23 -6.98
CA GLU A 3 20.53 -12.48 -6.12
C GLU A 3 19.25 -12.20 -6.92
N LYS A 4 18.47 -13.24 -7.19
CA LYS A 4 17.08 -13.07 -7.58
C LYS A 4 16.37 -12.35 -6.43
N GLY A 5 15.89 -11.13 -6.64
CA GLY A 5 14.85 -10.52 -5.80
C GLY A 5 15.29 -9.57 -4.68
N ALA A 6 16.40 -8.85 -4.80
CA ALA A 6 16.69 -7.73 -3.90
C ALA A 6 15.88 -6.48 -4.30
N MET A 7 15.26 -5.80 -3.33
CA MET A 7 14.61 -4.49 -3.54
C MET A 7 15.62 -3.49 -4.14
N PRO A 8 15.19 -2.50 -4.95
CA PRO A 8 16.11 -1.50 -5.49
C PRO A 8 16.89 -0.74 -4.41
N ALA A 9 18.11 -0.30 -4.72
CA ALA A 9 19.00 0.34 -3.75
C ALA A 9 18.38 1.59 -3.06
N VAL A 10 17.50 2.31 -3.76
CA VAL A 10 16.78 3.45 -3.19
C VAL A 10 15.88 3.03 -2.03
N VAL A 11 15.18 1.89 -2.16
CA VAL A 11 14.36 1.31 -1.10
C VAL A 11 15.25 0.79 0.02
N GLN A 12 16.34 0.09 -0.29
CA GLN A 12 17.26 -0.46 0.72
C GLN A 12 17.85 0.60 1.66
N ARG A 13 17.98 1.85 1.20
CA ARG A 13 18.48 2.98 1.99
C ARG A 13 17.40 3.69 2.81
N ALA A 14 16.13 3.38 2.58
CA ALA A 14 15.01 3.97 3.30
C ALA A 14 14.91 3.42 4.75
N PRO A 15 14.21 4.11 5.66
CA PRO A 15 13.94 3.58 7.00
C PRO A 15 13.27 2.20 6.96
N GLN A 16 13.49 1.37 7.98
CA GLN A 16 13.02 -0.02 7.98
C GLN A 16 11.50 -0.15 7.75
N ARG A 17 10.68 0.74 8.32
CA ARG A 17 9.22 0.76 8.09
C ARG A 17 8.85 0.99 6.61
N VAL A 18 9.61 1.85 5.92
CA VAL A 18 9.41 2.14 4.50
C VAL A 18 9.80 0.92 3.68
N GLN A 19 10.95 0.32 3.97
CA GLN A 19 11.37 -0.93 3.33
C GLN A 19 10.35 -2.06 3.50
N ALA A 20 9.79 -2.21 4.71
CA ALA A 20 8.77 -3.20 4.99
C ALA A 20 7.51 -2.96 4.17
N ALA A 21 7.04 -1.72 4.05
CA ALA A 21 5.89 -1.37 3.22
C ALA A 21 6.13 -1.69 1.73
N TYR A 22 7.29 -1.35 1.17
CA TYR A 22 7.62 -1.72 -0.23
C TYR A 22 7.64 -3.23 -0.47
N ARG A 23 8.24 -3.99 0.45
CA ARG A 23 8.26 -5.45 0.37
C ARG A 23 6.86 -6.04 0.50
N PHE A 24 6.06 -5.52 1.42
CA PHE A 24 4.67 -5.95 1.60
C PHE A 24 3.84 -5.68 0.35
N ALA A 25 3.96 -4.48 -0.23
CA ALA A 25 3.29 -4.10 -1.47
C ALA A 25 3.68 -5.00 -2.64
N ALA A 26 4.96 -5.34 -2.77
CA ALA A 26 5.44 -6.25 -3.81
C ALA A 26 4.91 -7.68 -3.65
N ALA A 27 4.76 -8.14 -2.40
CA ALA A 27 4.28 -9.49 -2.10
C ALA A 27 2.74 -9.61 -2.13
N ASN A 28 2.01 -8.50 -1.94
CA ASN A 28 0.55 -8.50 -1.78
C ASN A 28 -0.12 -7.43 -2.68
N PRO A 29 0.10 -7.46 -4.01
CA PRO A 29 -0.46 -6.46 -4.92
C PRO A 29 -2.00 -6.45 -4.88
N ASP A 30 -2.64 -7.63 -4.85
CA ASP A 30 -4.10 -7.75 -4.87
C ASP A 30 -4.78 -7.22 -3.60
N ILE A 31 -4.08 -7.26 -2.47
CA ILE A 31 -4.55 -6.70 -1.20
C ILE A 31 -4.49 -5.19 -1.27
N LEU A 32 -3.31 -4.61 -1.54
CA LEU A 32 -3.15 -3.16 -1.53
C LEU A 32 -3.83 -2.47 -2.71
N ALA A 33 -4.15 -3.18 -3.79
CA ALA A 33 -4.97 -2.68 -4.88
C ALA A 33 -6.43 -2.41 -4.45
N GLN A 34 -6.87 -2.98 -3.33
CA GLN A 34 -8.22 -2.78 -2.77
C GLN A 34 -8.24 -1.79 -1.60
N ILE A 35 -7.08 -1.24 -1.21
CA ILE A 35 -6.94 -0.27 -0.12
C ILE A 35 -6.68 1.12 -0.69
N PRO A 36 -7.52 2.13 -0.37
CA PRO A 36 -7.30 3.48 -0.86
C PRO A 36 -6.15 4.19 -0.14
N CYS A 37 -5.62 5.22 -0.79
CA CYS A 37 -4.75 6.20 -0.15
C CYS A 37 -5.45 7.55 -0.07
N TYR A 38 -5.15 8.30 1.00
CA TYR A 38 -5.79 9.58 1.30
C TYR A 38 -4.80 10.75 1.37
N CYS A 39 -3.56 10.55 0.90
CA CYS A 39 -2.52 11.58 0.94
C CYS A 39 -2.65 12.64 -0.17
N GLY A 40 -3.68 12.54 -1.03
CA GLY A 40 -3.90 13.43 -2.17
C GLY A 40 -3.13 13.05 -3.44
N CYS A 41 -2.60 11.82 -3.53
CA CYS A 41 -1.82 11.36 -4.69
C CYS A 41 -2.62 11.02 -5.94
N GLY A 42 -3.96 11.10 -5.90
CA GLY A 42 -4.84 10.79 -7.04
C GLY A 42 -4.45 11.49 -8.35
N PRO A 43 -4.16 12.81 -8.37
CA PRO A 43 -3.74 13.52 -9.59
C PRO A 43 -2.41 13.03 -10.20
N MET A 44 -1.60 12.26 -9.47
CA MET A 44 -0.40 11.60 -10.03
C MET A 44 -0.72 10.30 -10.77
N GLY A 45 -1.99 9.87 -10.77
CA GLY A 45 -2.43 8.61 -11.37
C GLY A 45 -2.36 7.41 -10.42
N HIS A 46 -2.21 7.63 -9.11
CA HIS A 46 -2.28 6.56 -8.13
C HIS A 46 -3.74 6.15 -7.89
N GLU A 47 -4.04 4.89 -8.15
CA GLU A 47 -5.40 4.33 -8.10
C GLU A 47 -5.68 3.64 -6.75
N SER A 48 -4.64 3.30 -5.99
CA SER A 48 -4.71 2.59 -4.71
C SER A 48 -3.44 2.81 -3.88
N ASN A 49 -3.42 2.27 -2.66
CA ASN A 49 -2.21 2.21 -1.85
C ASN A 49 -1.11 1.40 -2.55
N TYR A 50 -1.43 0.36 -3.35
CA TYR A 50 -0.44 -0.36 -4.15
C TYR A 50 0.28 0.57 -5.15
N SER A 51 -0.49 1.40 -5.87
CA SER A 51 0.04 2.33 -6.86
C SER A 51 1.00 3.35 -6.26
N CYS A 52 0.95 3.58 -4.94
CA CYS A 52 1.91 4.43 -4.23
C CYS A 52 3.31 3.82 -4.14
N PHE A 53 3.47 2.50 -4.28
CA PHE A 53 4.77 1.82 -4.15
C PHE A 53 5.29 1.27 -5.49
N TRP A 54 4.38 0.95 -6.41
CA TRP A 54 4.74 0.30 -7.67
C TRP A 54 3.94 0.87 -8.84
N GLN A 55 4.66 1.14 -9.92
CA GLN A 55 4.06 1.49 -11.20
C GLN A 55 3.52 0.22 -11.89
N LYS A 56 2.58 0.40 -12.83
CA LYS A 56 2.04 -0.70 -13.66
C LYS A 56 3.13 -1.44 -14.47
N THR A 57 4.26 -0.78 -14.72
CA THR A 57 5.44 -1.34 -15.41
C THR A 57 6.31 -2.24 -14.53
N GLY A 58 6.02 -2.34 -13.23
CA GLY A 58 6.84 -3.07 -12.25
C GLY A 58 8.05 -2.26 -11.76
N VAL A 59 8.14 -0.98 -12.10
CA VAL A 59 9.15 -0.06 -11.56
C VAL A 59 8.69 0.44 -10.18
N VAL A 60 9.63 0.56 -9.23
CA VAL A 60 9.37 1.18 -7.94
C VAL A 60 8.88 2.61 -8.14
N GLU A 61 7.79 2.93 -7.48
CA GLU A 61 7.32 4.29 -7.34
C GLU A 61 8.06 4.92 -6.14
N GLU A 62 8.69 6.08 -6.32
CA GLU A 62 9.55 6.72 -5.31
C GLU A 62 8.82 7.71 -4.39
N HIS A 63 7.63 8.18 -4.75
CA HIS A 63 6.76 9.01 -3.92
C HIS A 63 6.49 8.39 -2.54
N ALA A 64 6.26 7.07 -2.44
CA ALA A 64 6.09 6.42 -1.13
C ALA A 64 7.36 6.42 -0.24
N LEU A 65 8.55 6.69 -0.78
CA LEU A 65 9.76 6.87 0.06
C LEU A 65 9.61 8.06 1.00
N GLY A 66 8.90 9.10 0.57
CA GLY A 66 8.68 10.34 1.32
C GLY A 66 7.29 10.50 1.91
N CYS A 67 6.30 9.72 1.48
CA CYS A 67 4.92 9.86 1.95
C CYS A 67 4.62 9.00 3.18
N GLY A 68 4.52 9.64 4.35
CA GLY A 68 4.20 8.98 5.61
C GLY A 68 2.87 8.21 5.57
N ILE A 69 1.81 8.83 5.05
CA ILE A 69 0.45 8.26 4.97
C ILE A 69 0.43 6.98 4.13
N CYS A 70 1.11 6.95 2.97
CA CYS A 70 1.17 5.74 2.15
C CYS A 70 1.75 4.56 2.94
N VAL A 71 2.84 4.83 3.67
CA VAL A 71 3.55 3.84 4.48
C VAL A 71 2.72 3.44 5.70
N ASP A 72 2.08 4.38 6.40
CA ASP A 72 1.25 4.08 7.57
C ASP A 72 0.05 3.21 7.19
N ILE A 73 -0.65 3.53 6.10
CA ILE A 73 -1.74 2.68 5.59
C ILE A 73 -1.26 1.26 5.31
N ALA A 74 -0.13 1.08 4.62
CA ALA A 74 0.41 -0.26 4.35
C ALA A 74 0.76 -1.01 5.65
N GLN A 75 1.30 -0.31 6.66
CA GLN A 75 1.59 -0.88 7.97
C GLN A 75 0.32 -1.25 8.74
N ASP A 76 -0.75 -0.49 8.59
CA ASP A 76 -2.04 -0.76 9.24
C ASP A 76 -2.71 -1.99 8.61
N VAL A 77 -2.61 -2.12 7.29
CA VAL A 77 -3.05 -3.33 6.56
C VAL A 77 -2.28 -4.56 7.03
N MET A 78 -0.95 -4.47 7.11
CA MET A 78 -0.11 -5.55 7.64
C MET A 78 -0.59 -6.00 9.03
N ARG A 79 -0.77 -5.04 9.95
CA ARG A 79 -1.22 -5.35 11.32
C ARG A 79 -2.61 -5.96 11.37
N GLY A 80 -3.55 -5.48 10.54
CA GLY A 80 -4.89 -6.03 10.47
C GLY A 80 -4.90 -7.47 9.99
N LEU A 81 -4.11 -7.79 8.97
CA LEU A 81 -3.97 -9.17 8.47
C LEU A 81 -3.34 -10.09 9.52
N GLU A 82 -2.30 -9.62 10.21
CA GLU A 82 -1.67 -10.38 11.32
C GLU A 82 -2.65 -10.66 12.47
N GLN A 83 -3.63 -9.78 12.67
CA GLN A 83 -4.69 -9.93 13.69
C GLN A 83 -5.87 -10.80 13.19
N GLY A 84 -5.86 -11.24 11.93
CA GLY A 84 -6.93 -12.04 11.33
C GLY A 84 -8.18 -11.24 10.95
N SER A 85 -8.08 -9.91 10.85
CA SER A 85 -9.18 -9.07 10.36
C SER A 85 -9.49 -9.33 8.89
N SER A 86 -10.76 -9.22 8.50
CA SER A 86 -11.12 -9.31 7.09
C SER A 86 -10.62 -8.09 6.31
N LEU A 87 -10.37 -8.24 5.00
CA LEU A 87 -9.92 -7.12 4.17
C LEU A 87 -10.95 -5.97 4.13
N ALA A 88 -12.24 -6.30 4.23
CA ALA A 88 -13.31 -5.31 4.32
C ALA A 88 -13.24 -4.49 5.62
N ASP A 89 -12.99 -5.14 6.76
CA ASP A 89 -12.82 -4.46 8.04
C ASP A 89 -11.56 -3.58 8.06
N ILE A 90 -10.46 -4.11 7.52
CA ILE A 90 -9.20 -3.36 7.38
C ILE A 90 -9.40 -2.11 6.54
N ARG A 91 -10.08 -2.24 5.40
CA ARG A 91 -10.40 -1.07 4.56
C ARG A 91 -11.28 -0.08 5.31
N ALA A 92 -12.34 -0.54 5.98
CA ALA A 92 -13.23 0.35 6.72
C ALA A 92 -12.48 1.12 7.81
N GLN A 93 -11.52 0.48 8.47
CA GLN A 93 -10.63 1.15 9.42
C GLN A 93 -9.76 2.21 8.72
N VAL A 94 -9.10 1.85 7.61
CA VAL A 94 -8.29 2.81 6.83
C VAL A 94 -9.11 4.01 6.38
N ASP A 95 -10.32 3.79 5.86
CA ASP A 95 -11.23 4.85 5.43
C ASP A 95 -11.58 5.77 6.62
N GLY A 96 -11.83 5.20 7.81
CA GLY A 96 -12.12 5.95 9.04
C GLY A 96 -10.93 6.76 9.56
N ASP A 97 -9.73 6.19 9.55
CA ASP A 97 -8.53 6.79 10.15
C ASP A 97 -7.92 7.89 9.26
N TYR A 98 -8.05 7.74 7.93
CA TYR A 98 -7.31 8.54 6.95
C TYR A 98 -8.15 9.47 6.06
N SER A 99 -9.47 9.30 5.95
CA SER A 99 -10.33 10.17 5.10
C SER A 99 -10.29 11.66 5.46
N ARG A 100 -9.90 12.01 6.69
CA ARG A 100 -9.67 13.40 7.11
C ARG A 100 -8.52 14.11 6.37
N PHE A 101 -7.59 13.37 5.76
CA PHE A 101 -6.42 13.94 5.10
C PHE A 101 -6.66 14.33 3.64
N GLY A 102 -7.70 13.79 3.01
CA GLY A 102 -8.02 14.07 1.61
C GLY A 102 -9.05 13.11 1.04
N PRO A 103 -9.42 13.26 -0.24
CA PRO A 103 -10.23 12.27 -0.94
C PRO A 103 -9.45 10.95 -1.11
N ALA A 104 -10.18 9.84 -1.19
CA ALA A 104 -9.60 8.55 -1.55
C ALA A 104 -9.05 8.57 -2.98
N THR A 105 -8.02 7.77 -3.24
CA THR A 105 -7.70 7.29 -4.59
C THR A 105 -8.88 6.51 -5.18
N ASP A 106 -8.91 6.35 -6.51
CA ASP A 106 -9.98 5.64 -7.25
C ASP A 106 -9.89 4.11 -7.07
N THR A 107 -10.08 3.67 -5.83
CA THR A 107 -9.86 2.30 -5.41
C THR A 107 -11.18 1.55 -5.38
N PRO A 108 -11.36 0.51 -6.22
CA PRO A 108 -12.60 -0.25 -6.28
C PRO A 108 -12.89 -0.92 -4.93
N PRO A 109 -14.16 -1.10 -4.54
CA PRO A 109 -14.54 -1.74 -3.27
C PRO A 109 -13.95 -3.14 -3.14
N VAL A 110 -13.71 -3.58 -1.89
CA VAL A 110 -13.22 -4.94 -1.63
C VAL A 110 -14.20 -5.95 -2.24
N ALA A 111 -13.69 -6.87 -3.06
CA ALA A 111 -14.52 -7.88 -3.69
C ALA A 111 -15.22 -8.74 -2.63
N GLN A 112 -16.55 -8.77 -2.67
CA GLN A 112 -17.36 -9.58 -1.76
C GLN A 112 -17.41 -11.01 -2.31
N GLY A 113 -16.60 -11.92 -1.75
CA GLY A 113 -16.65 -13.34 -2.12
C GLY A 113 -15.53 -14.16 -1.49
N GLU A 114 -15.92 -15.06 -0.59
CA GLU A 114 -15.18 -16.17 0.05
C GLU A 114 -13.70 -15.99 0.45
N GLY A 115 -13.49 -15.93 1.78
CA GLY A 115 -12.57 -16.82 2.50
C GLY A 115 -11.12 -16.94 2.02
N TRP A 116 -10.23 -16.28 2.74
CA TRP A 116 -8.83 -16.72 2.89
C TRP A 116 -8.74 -17.87 3.89
#